data_AF-A0A2G2A782-F1
#
_entry.id   AF-A0A2G2A782-F1
#
_cell.length_a   1.000
_cell.length_b   1.000
_cell.length_c   1.000
_cell.angle_alpha   90.00
_cell.angle_beta   90.00
_cell.angle_gamma   90.00
#
_symmetry.space_group_name_H-M   'P 1'
#
loop_
_entity.id
_entity.type
_entity.pdbx_description
1 polymer ?
#
loop_
_entity_poly.entity_id
_entity_poly.type
_entity_poly.pdbx_seq_one_letter_code
_entity_poly.pdbx_strand_id
1 'polypeptide(L)'
;MNWEVEAPNVVTEARFRDLVESGYSAEILCQETAHKKGPSYYGIWIMRAVSDDGVEKLLVTARTRTTHNDIKIREFKTITGVVSFLVGIGFSHADVPLEEGQRTTHKLIAPVKGSSD
;
A
#
# COMPACT_ATOMS: atom_id res chain seq x y z
N MET A 1 -19.69 -21.50 -13.88
CA MET A 1 -19.95 -20.46 -12.86
C MET A 1 -19.06 -20.77 -11.67
N ASN A 2 -17.96 -20.04 -11.50
CA ASN A 2 -17.13 -20.13 -10.31
C ASN A 2 -17.32 -18.81 -9.56
N TRP A 3 -18.24 -18.80 -8.60
CA TRP A 3 -18.42 -17.66 -7.69
C TRP A 3 -17.38 -17.77 -6.58
N GLU A 4 -16.12 -17.58 -6.94
CA GLU A 4 -15.12 -17.18 -5.96
C GLU A 4 -15.45 -15.74 -5.59
N VAL A 5 -16.19 -15.58 -4.50
CA VAL A 5 -16.30 -14.28 -3.83
C VAL A 5 -14.90 -13.96 -3.30
N GLU A 6 -14.09 -13.31 -4.14
CA GLU A 6 -12.91 -12.59 -3.69
C GLU A 6 -13.36 -11.69 -2.54
N ALA A 7 -12.68 -11.76 -1.40
CA ALA A 7 -12.88 -10.78 -0.34
C ALA A 7 -12.72 -9.37 -0.96
N PRO A 8 -13.79 -8.57 -1.07
CA PRO A 8 -14.01 -7.80 -2.29
C PRO A 8 -12.97 -6.70 -2.55
N ASN A 9 -12.28 -6.21 -1.53
CA ASN A 9 -11.38 -5.07 -1.64
C ASN A 9 -10.05 -5.22 -0.88
N VAL A 10 -9.50 -6.44 -0.77
CA VAL A 10 -8.19 -6.66 -0.10
C VAL A 10 -7.20 -7.42 -0.98
N VAL A 11 -5.90 -7.11 -0.81
CA VAL A 11 -4.80 -7.70 -1.59
C VAL A 11 -3.60 -8.02 -0.71
N THR A 12 -2.93 -9.14 -1.00
CA THR A 12 -1.61 -9.45 -0.42
C THR A 12 -0.54 -8.52 -1.00
N GLU A 13 0.65 -8.50 -0.40
CA GLU A 13 1.77 -7.70 -0.91
C GLU A 13 2.14 -8.03 -2.36
N ALA A 14 2.14 -9.30 -2.76
CA ALA A 14 2.43 -9.70 -4.14
C ALA A 14 1.43 -9.07 -5.11
N ARG A 15 0.12 -9.18 -4.83
CA ARG A 15 -0.91 -8.60 -5.69
C ARG A 15 -0.91 -7.06 -5.64
N PHE A 16 -0.59 -6.47 -4.49
CA PHE A 16 -0.43 -5.02 -4.36
C PHE A 16 0.67 -4.51 -5.29
N ARG A 17 1.82 -5.18 -5.32
CA ARG A 17 2.93 -4.86 -6.23
C ARG A 17 2.49 -4.95 -7.70
N ASP A 18 1.86 -6.05 -8.10
CA ASP A 18 1.37 -6.23 -9.47
C ASP A 18 0.44 -5.08 -9.91
N LEU A 19 -0.47 -4.66 -9.02
CA LEU A 19 -1.40 -3.56 -9.30
C LEU A 19 -0.65 -2.24 -9.50
N VAL A 20 0.28 -1.91 -8.60
CA VAL A 20 1.08 -0.68 -8.69
C VAL A 20 1.94 -0.66 -9.95
N GLU A 21 2.55 -1.78 -10.30
CA GLU A 21 3.30 -1.95 -11.56
C GLU A 21 2.39 -1.82 -12.80
N SER A 22 1.12 -2.23 -12.70
CA SER A 22 0.12 -2.04 -13.76
C SER A 22 -0.47 -0.62 -13.85
N GLY A 23 0.00 0.31 -13.01
CA GLY A 23 -0.41 1.71 -13.04
C GLY A 23 -1.41 2.12 -11.95
N TYR A 24 -1.71 1.27 -10.98
CA TYR A 24 -2.42 1.71 -9.77
C TYR A 24 -1.51 2.62 -8.95
N SER A 25 -2.12 3.53 -8.20
CA SER A 25 -1.40 4.34 -7.21
C SER A 25 -1.35 3.62 -5.87
N ALA A 26 -0.22 3.69 -5.17
CA ALA A 26 -0.11 3.31 -3.76
C ALA A 26 -0.50 4.51 -2.89
N GLU A 27 -1.68 4.47 -2.28
CA GLU A 27 -2.12 5.47 -1.33
C GLU A 27 -1.79 5.04 0.11
N ILE A 28 -1.24 5.98 0.89
CA ILE A 28 -0.89 5.80 2.29
C ILE A 28 -1.88 6.62 3.11
N LEU A 29 -2.54 6.00 4.09
CA LEU A 29 -3.40 6.69 5.06
C LEU A 29 -2.77 6.63 6.45
N CYS A 30 -2.65 7.78 7.11
CA CYS A 30 -2.30 7.84 8.53
C CYS A 30 -3.57 7.63 9.37
N GLN A 31 -3.69 6.49 10.03
CA GLN A 31 -4.82 6.17 10.92
C GLN A 31 -4.66 6.73 12.33
N GLU A 32 -3.44 6.88 12.81
CA GLU A 32 -3.15 7.48 14.10
C GLU A 32 -2.00 8.47 13.95
N THR A 33 -2.17 9.68 14.49
CA THR A 33 -1.18 10.77 14.40
C THR A 33 0.19 10.30 14.88
N ALA A 34 1.18 10.51 14.03
CA ALA A 34 2.53 10.07 14.28
C ALA A 34 3.19 10.90 15.39
N HIS A 35 3.88 10.22 16.30
CA HIS A 35 4.67 10.83 17.36
C HIS A 35 6.14 10.47 17.22
N LYS A 36 7.00 11.43 17.59
CA LYS A 36 8.45 11.25 17.54
C LYS A 36 8.93 10.41 18.72
N LYS A 37 9.77 9.42 18.46
CA LYS A 37 10.49 8.64 19.47
C LYS A 37 11.94 8.45 19.01
N GLY A 38 12.86 9.14 19.70
CA GLY A 38 14.25 9.24 19.27
C GLY A 38 14.37 9.93 17.90
N PRO A 39 15.14 9.37 16.95
CA PRO A 39 15.28 9.93 15.61
C PRO A 39 14.16 9.49 14.63
N SER A 40 13.15 8.75 15.08
CA SER A 40 12.11 8.17 14.22
C SER A 40 10.69 8.57 14.64
N TYR A 41 9.72 8.26 13.78
CA TYR A 41 8.29 8.49 13.99
C TYR A 41 7.54 7.16 14.06
N TYR A 42 6.63 7.08 15.02
CA TYR A 42 5.74 5.96 15.27
C TYR A 42 4.31 6.44 15.13
N GLY A 43 3.46 5.62 14.53
CA GLY A 43 2.07 5.92 14.23
C GLY A 43 1.42 4.65 13.69
N ILE A 44 0.24 4.77 13.11
CA ILE A 44 -0.38 3.67 12.39
C ILE A 44 -0.66 4.13 10.96
N TRP A 45 -0.02 3.47 10.00
CA TRP A 45 -0.28 3.67 8.59
C TRP A 45 -0.84 2.40 7.98
N ILE A 46 -1.77 2.56 7.05
CA ILE A 46 -2.23 1.50 6.16
C ILE A 46 -2.00 1.94 4.71
N MET A 47 -1.98 0.97 3.80
CA MET A 47 -1.83 1.24 2.36
C MET A 47 -2.92 0.56 1.55
N ARG A 48 -3.33 1.23 0.47
CA ARG A 48 -4.25 0.69 -0.54
C ARG A 48 -3.76 1.01 -1.94
N ALA A 49 -3.95 0.06 -2.86
CA ALA A 49 -3.78 0.30 -4.28
C ALA A 49 -5.07 0.91 -4.82
N VAL A 50 -4.97 2.03 -5.55
CA VAL A 50 -6.11 2.78 -6.09
C VAL A 50 -5.93 2.94 -7.59
N SER A 51 -6.89 2.46 -8.39
CA SER A 51 -6.89 2.69 -9.83
C SER A 51 -7.36 4.10 -10.19
N ASP A 52 -7.16 4.48 -11.45
CA ASP A 52 -7.57 5.78 -11.98
C ASP A 52 -9.11 5.96 -12.00
N ASP A 53 -9.89 4.87 -11.92
CA ASP A 53 -11.35 4.87 -11.75
C ASP A 53 -11.80 4.89 -10.27
N GLY A 54 -10.86 4.93 -9.32
CA GLY A 54 -11.12 5.01 -7.90
C GLY A 54 -11.37 3.67 -7.20
N VAL A 55 -11.16 2.52 -7.86
CA VAL A 55 -11.27 1.22 -7.18
C VAL A 55 -10.11 1.02 -6.20
N GLU A 56 -10.47 0.82 -4.93
CA GLU A 56 -9.51 0.67 -3.84
C GLU A 56 -9.32 -0.80 -3.43
N LYS A 57 -8.06 -1.20 -3.24
CA LYS A 57 -7.66 -2.53 -2.77
C LYS A 57 -6.69 -2.41 -1.59
N LEU A 58 -7.17 -2.75 -0.39
CA LEU A 58 -6.44 -2.60 0.87
C LEU A 58 -5.38 -3.69 1.06
N LEU A 59 -4.18 -3.30 1.50
CA LEU A 59 -3.06 -4.21 1.76
C LEU A 59 -3.27 -5.03 3.03
N VAL A 60 -3.05 -6.34 2.94
CA VAL A 60 -3.15 -7.30 4.06
C VAL A 60 -1.90 -8.16 4.20
N THR A 61 -1.62 -8.68 5.40
CA THR A 61 -0.38 -9.45 5.67
C THR A 61 -0.41 -10.89 5.14
N ALA A 62 -1.58 -11.54 5.12
CA ALA A 62 -1.86 -12.83 4.47
C ALA A 62 -3.35 -13.20 4.66
N ARG A 63 -3.89 -14.07 3.80
CA ARG A 63 -5.14 -14.82 4.08
C ARG A 63 -4.76 -16.21 4.61
N THR A 64 -5.17 -16.57 5.82
CA THR A 64 -4.93 -17.92 6.33
C THR A 64 -5.86 -18.90 5.60
N ARG A 65 -5.30 -19.85 4.83
CA ARG A 65 -6.05 -20.76 3.95
C ARG A 65 -6.74 -21.92 4.68
N THR A 66 -7.11 -21.75 5.94
CA THR A 66 -7.71 -22.82 6.75
C THR A 66 -8.76 -22.24 7.69
N THR A 67 -10.03 -22.48 7.35
CA THR A 67 -11.23 -22.54 8.20
C THR A 67 -11.64 -21.33 9.06
N HIS A 68 -10.87 -20.25 9.17
CA HIS A 68 -11.35 -18.98 9.75
C HIS A 68 -10.86 -17.80 8.92
N ASN A 69 -11.81 -16.95 8.56
CA ASN A 69 -11.75 -15.91 7.53
C ASN A 69 -11.05 -14.63 8.03
N ASP A 70 -9.93 -14.77 8.73
CA ASP A 70 -9.29 -13.65 9.42
C ASP A 70 -8.38 -12.87 8.48
N ILE A 71 -8.99 -11.96 7.72
CA ILE A 71 -8.28 -10.97 6.92
C ILE A 71 -7.69 -9.93 7.87
N LYS A 72 -6.36 -9.87 7.94
CA LYS A 72 -5.63 -8.88 8.76
C LYS A 72 -5.06 -7.75 7.90
N ILE A 73 -5.55 -6.54 8.13
CA ILE A 73 -5.02 -5.31 7.52
C ILE A 73 -3.54 -5.18 7.90
N ARG A 74 -2.71 -4.82 6.93
CA ARG A 74 -1.30 -4.55 7.18
C ARG A 74 -1.14 -3.13 7.71
N GLU A 75 -0.88 -3.05 9.00
CA GLU A 75 -0.44 -1.83 9.67
C GLU A 75 1.08 -1.70 9.63
N PHE A 76 1.55 -0.50 9.32
CA PHE A 76 2.93 -0.09 9.54
C PHE A 76 2.97 0.76 10.81
N LYS A 77 3.84 0.38 11.76
CA LYS A 77 3.94 1.07 13.07
C LYS A 77 5.07 2.09 13.16
N THR A 78 5.87 2.18 12.10
CA THR A 78 7.02 3.08 12.03
C THR A 78 7.11 3.69 10.64
N ILE A 79 7.54 4.95 10.56
CA ILE A 79 7.81 5.61 9.28
C ILE A 79 8.85 4.84 8.45
N THR A 80 9.83 4.23 9.12
CA THR A 80 10.84 3.38 8.47
C THR A 80 10.21 2.16 7.80
N GLY A 81 9.19 1.55 8.41
CA GLY A 81 8.45 0.44 7.81
C GLY A 81 7.70 0.84 6.55
N VAL A 82 7.07 2.03 6.55
CA VAL A 82 6.40 2.61 5.38
C VAL A 82 7.39 2.84 4.25
N VAL A 83 8.50 3.54 4.54
CA VAL A 83 9.54 3.86 3.55
C VAL A 83 10.18 2.60 2.98
N SER A 84 10.53 1.63 3.83
CA SER A 84 11.16 0.37 3.40
C SER A 84 10.24 -0.41 2.45
N PHE A 85 8.93 -0.38 2.69
CA PHE A 85 7.95 -1.03 1.84
C PHE A 85 7.85 -0.37 0.46
N LEU A 86 7.75 0.96 0.40
CA LEU A 86 7.69 1.70 -0.87
C LEU A 86 8.97 1.50 -1.69
N VAL A 87 10.14 1.62 -1.07
CA VAL A 87 11.43 1.36 -1.73
C VAL A 87 11.48 -0.08 -2.23
N GLY A 88 10.98 -1.04 -1.44
CA GLY A 88 10.88 -2.44 -1.85
C GLY A 88 9.98 -2.68 -3.07
N ILE A 89 9.01 -1.79 -3.34
CA ILE A 89 8.17 -1.83 -4.55
C ILE A 89 8.88 -1.21 -5.76
N GLY A 90 9.78 -0.26 -5.54
CA GLY A 90 10.52 0.44 -6.60
C GLY A 90 10.34 1.95 -6.61
N PHE A 91 9.66 2.53 -5.62
CA PHE A 91 9.58 3.98 -5.47
C PHE A 91 10.93 4.56 -5.04
N SER A 92 11.37 5.63 -5.70
CA SER A 92 12.63 6.32 -5.39
C SER A 92 12.52 7.36 -4.28
N HIS A 93 11.30 7.72 -3.90
CA HIS A 93 10.96 8.68 -2.87
C HIS A 93 9.71 8.22 -2.12
N ALA A 94 9.51 8.76 -0.92
CA ALA A 94 8.36 8.49 -0.09
C ALA A 94 7.90 9.80 0.56
N ASP A 95 6.63 10.11 0.38
CA ASP A 95 5.90 11.16 1.07
C ASP A 95 4.89 10.46 1.99
N VAL A 96 5.03 10.66 3.29
CA VAL A 96 4.30 9.90 4.32
C VAL A 96 3.52 10.88 5.20
N PRO A 97 2.17 10.79 5.24
CA PRO A 97 1.35 11.68 6.05
C PRO A 97 1.60 11.42 7.53
N LEU A 98 1.65 12.46 8.36
CA LEU A 98 1.94 12.33 9.80
C LEU A 98 0.74 12.62 10.69
N GLU A 99 -0.30 13.26 10.18
CA GLU A 99 -1.52 13.58 10.94
C GLU A 99 -2.64 12.59 10.60
N GLU A 100 -3.41 12.21 11.61
CA GLU A 100 -4.56 11.32 11.44
C GLU A 100 -5.53 11.81 10.34
N GLY A 101 -5.96 10.90 9.48
CA GLY A 101 -6.85 11.16 8.36
C GLY A 101 -6.17 11.74 7.12
N GLN A 102 -4.91 12.19 7.20
CA GLN A 102 -4.16 12.61 6.03
C GLN A 102 -3.77 11.43 5.15
N ARG A 103 -3.73 11.68 3.84
CA ARG A 103 -3.35 10.70 2.82
C ARG A 103 -2.35 11.27 1.83
N THR A 104 -1.44 10.43 1.35
CA THR A 104 -0.54 10.73 0.23
C THR A 104 -0.60 9.61 -0.79
N THR A 105 -0.22 9.90 -2.03
CA THR A 105 -0.36 8.97 -3.15
C THR A 105 0.94 8.89 -3.94
N HIS A 106 1.39 7.66 -4.20
CA HIS A 106 2.58 7.37 -5.00
C HIS A 106 2.20 6.60 -6.26
N LYS A 107 2.69 7.02 -7.42
CA LYS A 107 2.47 6.32 -8.70
C LYS A 107 3.82 6.03 -9.34
N LEU A 108 4.04 4.79 -9.78
CA LEU A 108 5.25 4.47 -10.53
C LEU A 108 5.17 5.16 -11.88
N ILE A 109 6.20 5.94 -12.21
CA ILE A 109 6.35 6.49 -13.55
C ILE A 109 6.91 5.34 -14.40
N ALA A 110 6.16 4.92 -15.42
CA ALA A 110 6.69 3.96 -16.38
C ALA A 110 8.00 4.53 -16.97
N PRO A 111 9.09 3.75 -17.06
CA PRO A 111 10.29 4.21 -17.73
C PRO A 111 9.89 4.65 -19.13
N VAL A 112 10.25 5.88 -19.50
CA VAL A 112 10.10 6.36 -20.88
C VAL A 112 10.89 5.37 -21.73
N LYS A 113 10.18 4.48 -22.44
CA LYS A 113 10.81 3.66 -23.47
C LYS A 113 11.35 4.67 -24.48
N GLY A 114 12.67 4.85 -24.48
CA GLY A 114 13.33 5.67 -25.48
C GLY A 114 12.88 5.20 -26.86
N SER A 115 12.35 6.14 -27.65
CA SER A 115 12.19 5.95 -29.09
C SER A 115 13.53 5.45 -29.61
N SER A 116 13.56 4.20 -30.03
CA SER A 116 14.66 3.71 -30.86
C SER A 116 14.31 4.19 -32.25
N ASP A 117 14.86 5.34 -32.63
CA ASP A 117 14.89 5.78 -34.03
C ASP A 117 15.84 4.88 -34.84
#